data_AF-J3M2D8-F1
#
_entry.id   AF-J3M2D8-F1
#
_cell.length_a   1.000
_cell.length_b   1.000
_cell.length_c   1.000
_cell.angle_alpha   90.00
_cell.angle_beta   90.00
_cell.angle_gamma   90.00
#
_symmetry.space_group_name_H-M   'P 1'
#
loop_
_entity.id
_entity.type
_entity.pdbx_description
1 polymer ?
#
loop_
_entity_poly.entity_id
_entity_poly.type
_entity_poly.pdbx_seq_one_letter_code
_entity_poly.pdbx_strand_id
1 'polypeptide(L)'
;MATTAKAATAPPTHRASSPAAASPPYPSAARIADSDCFPQYTASLKCLEANQDKSKCQQQFDDYKECKKREREARLERNKSRSLFG
;
A
#
# COMPACT_ATOMS: atom_id res chain seq x y z
N MET A 1 -46.08 31.13 -30.28
CA MET A 1 -47.04 30.00 -30.30
C MET A 1 -46.36 28.80 -29.66
N ALA A 2 -47.12 28.08 -28.82
CA ALA A 2 -46.67 27.12 -27.81
C ALA A 2 -46.53 25.67 -28.32
N THR A 3 -45.83 24.83 -27.54
CA THR A 3 -46.20 23.44 -27.11
C THR A 3 -45.08 22.89 -26.20
N THR A 4 -45.27 22.82 -24.88
CA THR A 4 -45.80 21.71 -24.03
C THR A 4 -44.78 20.62 -23.65
N ALA A 5 -44.87 20.23 -22.37
CA ALA A 5 -43.96 19.46 -21.53
C ALA A 5 -43.96 17.94 -21.75
N LYS A 6 -42.97 17.23 -21.18
CA LYS A 6 -43.19 15.91 -20.55
C LYS A 6 -42.10 15.54 -19.54
N ALA A 7 -42.52 15.25 -18.32
CA ALA A 7 -41.75 14.58 -17.29
C ALA A 7 -41.59 13.07 -17.60
N ALA A 8 -40.45 12.49 -17.23
CA ALA A 8 -40.28 11.05 -17.15
C ALA A 8 -39.44 10.70 -15.91
N THR A 9 -40.09 10.01 -14.99
CA THR A 9 -39.62 9.43 -13.74
C THR A 9 -38.70 8.22 -14.00
N ALA A 10 -37.57 8.13 -13.28
CA ALA A 10 -36.77 6.91 -13.11
C ALA A 10 -35.98 6.98 -11.77
N PRO A 11 -35.63 5.84 -11.14
CA PRO A 11 -35.76 5.57 -9.71
C PRO A 11 -34.62 6.16 -8.83
N PRO A 12 -34.80 6.22 -7.48
CA PRO A 12 -33.71 6.57 -6.59
C PRO A 12 -32.66 5.46 -6.63
N THR A 13 -31.55 5.71 -7.30
CA THR A 13 -30.34 4.92 -7.06
C THR A 13 -29.86 5.27 -5.66
N HIS A 14 -30.30 4.51 -4.65
CA HIS A 14 -29.54 4.35 -3.42
C HIS A 14 -28.25 3.60 -3.81
N ARG A 15 -27.30 4.33 -4.40
CA ARG A 15 -25.93 3.85 -4.49
C ARG A 15 -25.42 3.93 -3.07
N ALA A 16 -25.50 2.79 -2.39
CA ALA A 16 -24.85 2.55 -1.12
C ALA A 16 -23.47 3.20 -1.17
N SER A 17 -23.24 4.14 -0.26
CA SER A 17 -21.91 4.66 0.02
C SER A 17 -21.06 3.48 0.45
N SER A 18 -20.39 2.83 -0.51
CA SER A 18 -19.19 2.07 -0.22
C SER A 18 -18.31 3.00 0.60
N PRO A 19 -17.85 2.61 1.80
CA PRO A 19 -16.87 3.42 2.50
C PRO A 19 -15.69 3.55 1.54
N ALA A 20 -15.50 4.75 1.01
CA ALA A 20 -14.29 5.08 0.29
C ALA A 20 -13.18 4.88 1.31
N ALA A 21 -12.52 3.73 1.25
CA ALA A 21 -11.27 3.52 1.95
C ALA A 21 -10.40 4.70 1.52
N ALA A 22 -10.13 5.61 2.45
CA ALA A 22 -9.45 6.85 2.15
C ALA A 22 -8.07 6.48 1.59
N SER A 23 -7.93 6.57 0.27
CA SER A 23 -6.67 6.39 -0.41
C SER A 23 -5.67 7.35 0.25
N PRO A 24 -4.49 6.90 0.69
CA PRO A 24 -3.53 7.79 1.30
C PRO A 24 -3.23 8.95 0.33
N PRO A 25 -3.03 10.18 0.84
CA PRO A 25 -2.83 11.38 0.02
C PRO A 25 -1.62 11.27 -0.92
N TYR A 26 -0.79 10.24 -0.75
CA TYR A 26 0.18 9.81 -1.74
C TYR A 26 0.15 8.28 -1.90
N PRO A 27 -0.22 7.74 -3.08
CA PRO A 27 -0.35 6.30 -3.32
C PRO A 27 0.99 5.54 -3.31
N SER A 28 2.13 6.21 -3.09
CA SER A 28 3.45 5.57 -3.03
C SER A 28 3.89 5.15 -1.62
N ALA A 29 3.18 5.62 -0.58
CA ALA A 29 3.45 5.21 0.80
C ALA A 29 2.89 3.80 1.04
N ALA A 30 3.62 2.79 0.57
CA ALA A 30 3.30 1.38 0.84
C ALA A 30 3.35 1.15 2.35
N ARG A 31 2.30 0.53 2.91
CA ARG A 31 2.33 0.18 4.34
C ARG A 31 3.32 -0.96 4.55
N ILE A 32 3.88 -1.06 5.76
CA ILE A 32 4.81 -2.15 6.10
C ILE A 32 4.11 -3.51 5.95
N ALA A 33 2.80 -3.57 6.21
CA ALA A 33 1.97 -4.77 6.01
C ALA A 33 1.83 -5.19 4.54
N ASP A 34 2.00 -4.25 3.60
CA ASP A 34 1.91 -4.51 2.15
C ASP A 34 3.29 -4.85 1.55
N SER A 35 4.35 -4.81 2.36
CA SER A 35 5.72 -5.08 1.95
C SER A 35 5.96 -6.58 1.95
N ASP A 36 6.68 -7.08 0.95
CA ASP A 36 7.16 -8.47 0.94
C ASP A 36 8.14 -8.74 2.10
N CYS A 37 8.67 -7.68 2.72
CA CYS A 37 9.53 -7.72 3.90
C CYS A 37 8.78 -7.77 5.24
N PHE A 38 7.45 -7.83 5.21
CA PHE A 38 6.63 -7.95 6.42
C PHE A 38 6.99 -9.18 7.29
N PRO A 39 7.32 -10.37 6.73
CA PRO A 39 7.74 -11.51 7.54
C PRO A 39 8.98 -11.21 8.39
N GLN A 40 10.01 -10.57 7.83
CA GLN A 40 11.23 -10.20 8.56
C GLN A 40 10.95 -9.09 9.58
N TYR A 41 10.09 -8.14 9.25
CA TYR A 41 9.65 -7.11 10.18
C TYR A 41 8.98 -7.73 11.41
N THR A 42 8.01 -8.62 11.21
CA THR A 42 7.33 -9.30 12.33
C THR A 42 8.26 -10.20 13.12
N ALA A 43 9.22 -10.88 12.48
CA ALA A 43 10.24 -11.67 13.17
C ALA A 43 11.14 -10.80 14.06
N SER A 44 11.52 -9.60 13.60
CA SER A 44 12.29 -8.64 14.39
C SER A 44 11.53 -8.16 15.63
N LEU A 45 10.22 -7.91 15.51
CA LEU A 45 9.37 -7.54 16.64
C LEU A 45 9.22 -8.69 17.65
N LYS A 46 8.95 -9.91 17.17
CA LYS A 46 8.90 -11.10 18.04
C LYS A 46 10.20 -11.33 18.79
N CYS A 47 11.33 -11.06 18.16
CA CYS A 47 12.63 -11.18 18.83
C CYS A 47 12.77 -10.16 19.97
N LEU A 48 12.33 -8.91 19.77
CA LEU A 48 12.33 -7.89 20.82
C LEU A 48 11.37 -8.22 21.96
N GLU A 49 10.24 -8.86 21.68
CA GLU A 49 9.29 -9.31 22.70
C GLU A 49 9.89 -10.45 23.55
N ALA A 50 10.64 -11.35 22.92
CA ALA A 50 11.24 -12.50 23.59
C ALA A 50 12.58 -12.19 24.29
N ASN A 51 13.29 -11.13 23.89
CA ASN A 51 14.62 -10.81 24.39
C ASN A 51 14.70 -9.35 24.84
N GLN A 52 15.16 -9.10 26.07
CA GLN A 52 15.45 -7.73 26.53
C GLN A 52 16.69 -7.13 25.84
N ASP A 53 17.63 -7.97 25.39
CA ASP A 53 18.85 -7.53 24.71
C ASP A 53 18.64 -7.40 23.20
N LYS A 54 18.57 -6.18 22.70
CA LYS A 54 18.38 -5.90 21.26
C LYS A 54 19.49 -6.50 20.38
N SER A 55 20.71 -6.62 20.90
CA SER A 55 21.85 -7.17 20.16
C SER A 55 21.63 -8.63 19.72
N LYS A 56 20.83 -9.41 20.47
CA LYS A 56 20.47 -10.79 20.10
C LYS A 56 19.54 -10.85 18.88
N CYS A 57 18.89 -9.73 18.54
CA CYS A 57 17.95 -9.62 17.43
C CYS A 57 18.57 -8.98 16.18
N GLN A 58 19.87 -8.70 16.20
CA GLN A 58 20.57 -7.96 15.14
C GLN A 58 20.36 -8.59 13.76
N GLN A 59 20.44 -9.92 13.66
CA GLN A 59 20.23 -10.64 12.41
C GLN A 59 18.84 -10.38 11.80
N GLN A 60 17.78 -10.39 12.62
CA GLN A 60 16.41 -10.16 12.14
C GLN A 60 16.24 -8.74 11.56
N PHE A 61 16.90 -7.75 12.16
CA PHE A 61 16.90 -6.39 11.63
C PHE A 61 17.73 -6.25 10.37
N ASP A 62 18.84 -6.95 10.26
CA ASP A 62 19.70 -6.88 9.08
C ASP A 62 19.05 -7.60 7.89
N ASP A 63 18.39 -8.74 8.11
CA ASP A 63 17.58 -9.43 7.10
C ASP A 63 16.43 -8.54 6.60
N TYR A 64 15.76 -7.81 7.51
CA TYR A 64 14.72 -6.85 7.15
C TYR A 64 15.28 -5.69 6.29
N LYS A 65 16.41 -5.10 6.68
CA LYS A 65 17.06 -4.03 5.89
C LYS A 65 17.47 -4.51 4.51
N GLU A 66 18.05 -5.71 4.42
CA GLU A 66 18.44 -6.30 3.15
C GLU A 66 17.21 -6.50 2.26
N CYS A 67 16.13 -7.03 2.82
CA CYS A 67 14.87 -7.16 2.09
C CYS A 67 14.36 -5.82 1.56
N LYS A 68 14.30 -4.77 2.40
CA LYS A 68 13.86 -3.42 1.98
C LYS A 68 14.76 -2.81 0.92
N LYS A 69 16.06 -3.11 0.95
CA LYS A 69 17.02 -2.70 -0.09
C LYS A 69 16.66 -3.37 -1.43
N ARG A 70 16.42 -4.69 -1.44
CA ARG A 70 16.00 -5.42 -2.65
C ARG A 70 14.68 -4.92 -3.22
N GLU A 71 13.67 -4.67 -2.39
CA GLU A 71 12.40 -4.08 -2.85
C GLU A 71 12.61 -2.72 -3.54
N ARG A 72 13.50 -1.89 -3.00
CA ARG A 72 13.84 -0.59 -3.58
C ARG A 72 14.52 -0.75 -4.93
N GLU A 73 15.48 -1.67 -5.03
CA GLU A 73 16.18 -1.98 -6.28
C GLU A 73 15.21 -2.49 -7.35
N ALA A 74 14.29 -3.40 -7.01
CA ALA A 74 13.26 -3.90 -7.91
C ALA A 74 12.28 -2.79 -8.37
N ARG A 75 12.00 -1.80 -7.52
CA ARG A 75 11.22 -0.62 -7.92
C ARG A 75 11.99 0.30 -8.87
N LEU A 76 13.28 0.50 -8.63
CA LEU A 76 14.14 1.33 -9.47
C LEU A 76 14.33 0.70 -10.86
N GLU A 77 14.51 -0.62 -10.94
CA GLU A 77 14.61 -1.36 -12.20
C GLU A 77 13.32 -1.21 -13.03
N ARG A 78 12.15 -1.43 -12.41
CA ARG A 78 10.84 -1.22 -13.09
C ARG A 78 10.61 0.24 -13.51
N ASN A 79 11.13 1.21 -12.76
CA ASN A 79 11.02 2.61 -13.16
C ASN A 79 11.94 2.94 -14.32
N LYS A 80 13.16 2.37 -14.35
CA LYS A 80 14.11 2.52 -15.44
C LYS A 80 13.54 1.97 -16.75
N SER A 81 12.93 0.79 -16.73
CA SER A 81 12.29 0.19 -17.91
C SER A 81 11.06 0.98 -18.39
N ARG A 82 10.30 1.60 -17.48
CA ARG A 82 9.18 2.49 -17.83
C ARG A 82 9.60 3.86 -18.39
N SER A 83 10.79 4.35 -18.06
CA SER A 83 11.25 5.68 -18.46
C SER A 83 11.84 5.75 -19.87
N LEU A 84 12.04 4.62 -20.56
CA LEU A 84 12.75 4.58 -21.85
C LEU A 84 11.83 4.70 -23.09
N PHE A 85 10.50 4.78 -22.93
CA PHE A 85 9.53 4.97 -24.02
C PHE A 85 8.33 5.86 -23.63
N GLY A 86 8.55 6.83 -22.73
CA GLY A 86 7.56 7.85 -22.38
C GLY A 86 7.65 9.05 -23.30
#